data_AF-A0A964AEJ6-F1
#
_entry.id   AF-A0A964AEJ6-F1
#
_cell.length_a   1.000
_cell.length_b   1.000
_cell.length_c   1.000
_cell.angle_alpha   90.00
_cell.angle_beta   90.00
_cell.angle_gamma   90.00
#
_symmetry.space_group_name_H-M   'P 1'
#
loop_
_entity.id
_entity.type
_entity.pdbx_description
1 polymer ?
#
loop_
_entity_poly.entity_id
_entity_poly.type
_entity_poly.pdbx_seq_one_letter_code
_entity_poly.pdbx_strand_id
1 'polypeptide(L)'
;MRAPALALLCALSVPALLGVGCIADAGDVLFGDALSDLCAQHEDPGAQPIIDPSLSAREVSTLWAPETPPPAGCAPADGEVWADAVALHTVTRAAQRDIAAYAHATSELGRGLIAGLILENVSLLHPDDGAFENLVDFGRFAGMTARFDFTAGTGGAWRLQRNLSAAAAPAMTVLFHDGLSGQTIHADPFTLQSYLGGVQVRSSKPLDDMLQNWSLRSTFTFQWQSEGPLAGLLADGQPLPHVFSITVSLSDLVADTTYGAAADARLGPFASLTRMQLSARAALDEFRNGVHVAYDVEVARATVGALASGQALELSLTGAVAEYRGLSMTTRSDDLTYLGQFELAGSLQHAVRGKDVELDAVSSYGTGAMEAAEYWTCQSALEPILP
;
A
#
# COMPACT_ATOMS: atom_id res chain seq x y z
N MET A 1 57.04 21.14 -8.74
CA MET A 1 57.23 21.28 -7.28
C MET A 1 56.90 22.71 -6.89
N ARG A 2 56.01 22.87 -5.89
CA ARG A 2 55.64 24.08 -5.14
C ARG A 2 54.82 25.19 -5.83
N ALA A 3 53.78 25.59 -5.09
CA ALA A 3 52.64 26.48 -5.30
C ALA A 3 52.93 27.96 -5.68
N PRO A 4 51.86 28.71 -6.01
CA PRO A 4 51.31 29.74 -5.09
C PRO A 4 49.77 29.62 -4.94
N ALA A 5 49.13 29.74 -3.77
CA ALA A 5 48.89 30.88 -2.85
C ALA A 5 47.70 31.79 -3.23
N LEU A 6 46.99 32.28 -2.19
CA LEU A 6 45.78 33.13 -2.08
C LEU A 6 44.43 32.39 -1.98
N ALA A 7 43.65 32.34 -0.90
CA ALA A 7 43.26 33.23 0.23
C ALA A 7 41.90 33.95 0.04
N LEU A 8 40.98 33.61 0.97
CA LEU A 8 39.87 34.37 1.57
C LEU A 8 38.48 34.56 0.89
N LEU A 9 37.48 33.99 1.58
CA LEU A 9 36.21 34.56 2.10
C LEU A 9 35.20 35.24 1.13
N CYS A 10 34.01 34.65 1.01
CA CYS A 10 32.76 35.23 1.54
C CYS A 10 31.57 34.28 1.39
N ALA A 11 30.73 34.25 2.43
CA ALA A 11 29.46 33.53 2.52
C ALA A 11 28.40 34.13 1.58
N LEU A 12 27.54 33.28 1.00
CA LEU A 12 26.15 33.58 0.70
C LEU A 12 25.32 32.29 0.71
N SER A 13 24.13 32.44 1.26
CA SER A 13 23.04 31.54 1.63
C SER A 13 22.25 30.90 0.48
N VAL A 14 21.45 29.86 0.84
CA VAL A 14 20.24 29.28 0.20
C VAL A 14 20.43 27.84 -0.34
N PRO A 15 19.50 26.90 -0.06
CA PRO A 15 19.82 25.50 0.22
C PRO A 15 19.89 24.61 -1.02
N ALA A 16 20.66 23.53 -0.86
CA ALA A 16 20.88 22.50 -1.85
C ALA A 16 19.57 21.83 -2.29
N LEU A 17 19.34 21.83 -3.60
CA LEU A 17 18.60 20.77 -4.28
C LEU A 17 19.27 19.43 -3.94
N LEU A 18 18.63 18.63 -3.10
CA LEU A 18 18.92 17.20 -3.04
C LEU A 18 18.13 16.55 -4.18
N GLY A 19 18.76 16.50 -5.35
CA GLY A 19 18.51 15.41 -6.28
C GLY A 19 19.02 14.14 -5.60
N VAL A 20 18.11 13.28 -5.17
CA VAL A 20 18.47 11.93 -4.72
C VAL A 20 18.59 11.09 -5.97
N GLY A 21 19.83 10.98 -6.48
CA GLY A 21 20.20 9.96 -7.43
C GLY A 21 20.14 8.58 -6.77
N CYS A 22 19.80 7.57 -7.58
CA CYS A 22 19.73 6.17 -7.19
C CYS A 22 20.96 5.76 -6.35
N ILE A 23 20.72 5.30 -5.12
CA ILE A 23 21.77 4.75 -4.26
C ILE A 23 22.05 3.34 -4.74
N ALA A 24 23.01 3.21 -5.65
CA ALA A 24 23.69 1.94 -5.93
C ALA A 24 24.69 1.67 -4.80
N ASP A 25 24.20 1.28 -3.62
CA ASP A 25 25.06 0.71 -2.60
C ASP A 25 24.29 -0.27 -1.70
N ALA A 26 24.15 -1.49 -2.20
CA ALA A 26 23.94 -2.67 -1.40
C ALA A 26 24.86 -3.76 -1.96
N GLY A 27 25.87 -4.12 -1.17
CA GLY A 27 26.96 -5.01 -1.58
C GLY A 27 26.48 -6.40 -2.02
N ASP A 28 27.23 -6.97 -2.96
CA ASP A 28 27.29 -8.38 -3.35
C ASP A 28 25.98 -9.19 -3.19
N VAL A 29 24.94 -8.75 -3.89
CA VAL A 29 23.85 -9.62 -4.32
C VAL A 29 23.70 -9.47 -5.83
N LEU A 30 23.44 -10.56 -6.54
CA LEU A 30 23.50 -10.80 -8.00
C LEU A 30 22.63 -9.90 -8.92
N PHE A 31 22.25 -8.69 -8.49
CA PHE A 31 21.20 -7.88 -9.12
C PHE A 31 21.64 -6.49 -9.62
N GLY A 32 22.91 -6.08 -9.41
CA GLY A 32 23.36 -4.70 -9.69
C GLY A 32 23.21 -4.24 -11.15
N ASP A 33 23.46 -5.11 -12.12
CA ASP A 33 23.52 -4.70 -13.53
C ASP A 33 22.13 -4.64 -14.19
N ALA A 34 21.21 -5.54 -13.84
CA ALA A 34 19.85 -5.57 -14.41
C ALA A 34 18.96 -4.41 -13.90
N LEU A 35 19.22 -3.96 -12.66
CA LEU A 35 18.56 -2.82 -12.04
C LEU A 35 18.94 -1.48 -12.68
N SER A 36 20.21 -1.34 -13.08
CA SER A 36 20.71 -0.16 -13.78
C SER A 36 20.01 0.03 -15.14
N ASP A 37 19.76 -1.06 -15.86
CA ASP A 37 19.14 -1.01 -17.19
C ASP A 37 17.64 -0.66 -17.15
N LEU A 38 16.92 -1.05 -16.09
CA LEU A 38 15.51 -0.67 -15.90
C LEU A 38 15.35 0.82 -15.56
N CYS A 39 16.27 1.36 -14.74
CA CYS A 39 16.32 2.78 -14.39
C CYS A 39 16.72 3.66 -15.58
N ALA A 40 17.66 3.20 -16.41
CA ALA A 40 18.13 3.95 -17.58
C ALA A 40 17.07 4.10 -18.69
N GLN A 41 16.04 3.25 -18.73
CA GLN A 41 14.96 3.34 -19.72
C GLN A 41 13.82 4.30 -19.34
N HIS A 42 13.80 4.81 -18.10
CA HIS A 42 12.74 5.67 -17.58
C HIS A 42 13.24 7.01 -16.99
N GLU A 43 14.35 7.55 -17.50
CA GLU A 43 14.75 8.95 -17.22
C GLU A 43 13.79 9.93 -17.91
N ASP A 44 12.58 10.05 -17.37
CA ASP A 44 11.76 11.24 -17.54
C ASP A 44 12.20 12.26 -16.48
N PRO A 45 12.67 13.47 -16.86
CA PRO A 45 13.06 14.51 -15.90
C PRO A 45 11.89 15.04 -15.04
N GLY A 46 10.67 14.52 -15.22
CA GLY A 46 9.53 14.72 -14.32
C GLY A 46 9.22 13.57 -13.35
N ALA A 47 9.99 12.48 -13.35
CA ALA A 47 9.71 11.32 -12.50
C ALA A 47 9.89 11.65 -11.02
N GLN A 48 8.82 11.48 -10.23
CA GLN A 48 8.89 11.52 -8.77
C GLN A 48 9.77 10.38 -8.24
N PRO A 49 10.46 10.57 -7.10
CA PRO A 49 11.31 9.54 -6.52
C PRO A 49 10.49 8.26 -6.28
N ILE A 50 10.91 7.17 -6.91
CA ILE A 50 10.33 5.85 -6.68
C ILE A 50 10.74 5.41 -5.28
N ILE A 51 9.79 5.46 -4.35
CA ILE A 51 9.94 4.89 -3.01
C ILE A 51 10.08 3.38 -3.17
N ASP A 52 11.11 2.79 -2.55
CA ASP A 52 11.33 1.35 -2.56
C ASP A 52 10.09 0.62 -1.99
N PRO A 53 9.41 -0.23 -2.78
CA PRO A 53 8.18 -0.89 -2.37
C PRO A 53 8.40 -1.98 -1.30
N SER A 54 9.67 -2.32 -0.99
CA SER A 54 10.04 -3.26 0.07
C SER A 54 10.18 -2.62 1.45
N LEU A 55 10.07 -1.29 1.57
CA LEU A 55 10.22 -0.57 2.83
C LEU A 55 9.17 -1.06 3.84
N SER A 56 9.66 -1.52 4.99
CA SER A 56 8.82 -1.81 6.14
C SER A 56 8.10 -0.53 6.60
N ALA A 57 6.95 -0.67 7.28
CA ALA A 57 6.25 0.47 7.89
C ALA A 57 7.17 1.35 8.77
N ARG A 58 8.26 0.78 9.30
CA ARG A 58 9.28 1.46 10.09
C ARG A 58 10.22 2.32 9.24
N GLU A 59 10.55 1.90 8.02
CA GLU A 59 11.37 2.69 7.10
C GLU A 59 10.53 3.78 6.41
N VAL A 60 9.26 3.48 6.10
CA VAL A 60 8.29 4.51 5.65
C VAL A 60 8.11 5.58 6.73
N SER A 61 8.17 5.24 8.03
CA SER A 61 8.04 6.23 9.11
C SER A 61 9.11 7.33 9.11
N THR A 62 10.27 7.10 8.47
CA THR A 62 11.35 8.11 8.32
C THR A 62 11.12 9.06 7.15
N LEU A 63 10.20 8.74 6.24
CA LEU A 63 9.78 9.62 5.13
C LEU A 63 8.84 10.73 5.59
N TRP A 64 8.35 10.66 6.83
CA TRP A 64 7.42 11.61 7.40
C TRP A 64 8.21 12.62 8.24
N ALA A 65 7.96 13.91 8.04
CA ALA A 65 8.51 14.99 8.81
C ALA A 65 8.17 14.85 10.30
N PRO A 66 8.99 15.46 11.18
CA PRO A 66 8.69 15.50 12.61
C PRO A 66 7.33 16.15 12.88
N GLU A 67 6.57 15.55 13.78
CA GLU A 67 5.23 15.99 14.18
C GLU A 67 5.24 17.45 14.61
N THR A 68 4.38 18.27 14.00
CA THR A 68 4.18 19.65 14.45
C THR A 68 3.24 19.61 15.66
N PRO A 69 3.69 19.97 16.86
CA PRO A 69 2.81 19.95 18.02
C PRO A 69 1.66 20.96 17.84
N PRO A 70 0.53 20.75 18.53
CA PRO A 70 -0.51 21.77 18.65
C PRO A 70 0.11 23.14 19.04
N PRO A 71 -0.42 24.28 18.56
CA PRO A 71 0.19 25.57 18.79
C PRO A 71 0.07 26.01 20.26
N ALA A 72 1.18 26.47 20.85
CA ALA A 72 1.26 26.83 22.27
C ALA A 72 0.27 27.92 22.72
N GLY A 73 -0.24 28.74 21.80
CA GLY A 73 -1.28 29.75 22.09
C GLY A 73 -2.65 29.15 22.47
N CYS A 74 -2.80 27.83 22.32
CA CYS A 74 -3.98 27.07 22.71
C CYS A 74 -3.79 26.26 24.00
N ALA A 75 -2.58 26.31 24.59
CA ALA A 75 -2.30 25.61 25.82
C ALA A 75 -3.16 26.19 26.96
N PRO A 76 -3.88 25.35 27.72
CA PRO A 76 -4.45 25.77 29.00
C PRO A 76 -3.34 26.32 29.90
N ALA A 77 -3.71 27.15 30.88
CA ALA A 77 -2.76 27.64 31.89
C ALA A 77 -2.12 26.48 32.70
N ASP A 78 -2.82 25.34 32.75
CA ASP A 78 -2.30 24.07 33.26
C ASP A 78 -1.53 23.31 32.15
N GLY A 79 -0.21 23.20 32.31
CA GLY A 79 0.68 22.58 31.33
C GLY A 79 0.57 21.06 31.23
N GLU A 80 -0.02 20.37 32.22
CA GLU A 80 -0.20 18.91 32.17
C GLU A 80 -1.26 18.51 31.13
N VAL A 81 -2.38 19.24 31.12
CA VAL A 81 -3.48 19.04 30.17
C VAL A 81 -3.02 19.26 28.73
N TRP A 82 -2.08 20.19 28.52
CA TRP A 82 -1.47 20.40 27.22
C TRP A 82 -0.60 19.21 26.78
N ALA A 83 0.21 18.66 27.67
CA ALA A 83 1.02 17.48 27.38
C ALA A 83 0.15 16.27 27.01
N ASP A 84 -1.00 16.10 27.68
CA ASP A 84 -1.95 15.04 27.37
C ASP A 84 -2.60 15.23 25.99
N ALA A 85 -2.93 16.47 25.59
CA ALA A 85 -3.42 16.79 24.26
C ALA A 85 -2.38 16.51 23.15
N VAL A 86 -1.10 16.80 23.42
CA VAL A 86 0.00 16.42 22.51
C VAL A 86 0.10 14.89 22.37
N ALA A 87 -0.02 14.15 23.47
CA ALA A 87 0.02 12.69 23.43
C ALA A 87 -1.12 12.09 22.58
N LEU A 88 -2.34 12.62 22.72
CA LEU A 88 -3.49 12.26 21.87
C LEU A 88 -3.22 12.53 20.39
N HIS A 89 -2.63 13.69 20.10
CA HIS A 89 -2.32 14.09 18.73
C HIS A 89 -1.28 13.17 18.08
N THR A 90 -0.16 12.89 18.76
CA THR A 90 0.88 11.96 18.29
C THR A 90 0.32 10.58 17.97
N VAL A 91 -0.52 10.02 18.85
CA VAL A 91 -1.12 8.69 18.62
C VAL A 91 -2.13 8.73 17.46
N THR A 92 -2.88 9.83 17.32
CA THR A 92 -3.80 10.02 16.19
C THR A 92 -3.06 10.14 14.86
N ARG A 93 -1.91 10.83 14.80
CA ARG A 93 -1.04 10.89 13.61
C ARG A 93 -0.50 9.51 13.23
N ALA A 94 -0.11 8.70 14.21
CA ALA A 94 0.28 7.32 13.95
C ALA A 94 -0.89 6.49 13.36
N ALA A 95 -2.12 6.69 13.84
CA ALA A 95 -3.29 6.05 13.25
C ALA A 95 -3.57 6.51 11.81
N GLN A 96 -3.34 7.79 11.46
CA GLN A 96 -3.44 8.27 10.08
C GLN A 96 -2.44 7.55 9.14
N ARG A 97 -1.22 7.30 9.62
CA ARG A 97 -0.19 6.52 8.89
C ARG A 97 -0.67 5.10 8.64
N ASP A 98 -1.29 4.47 9.65
CA ASP A 98 -1.85 3.13 9.50
C ASP A 98 -2.96 3.09 8.42
N ILE A 99 -3.81 4.12 8.36
CA ILE A 99 -4.86 4.24 7.33
C ILE A 99 -4.25 4.31 5.92
N ALA A 100 -3.23 5.16 5.71
CA ALA A 100 -2.53 5.24 4.43
C ALA A 100 -1.84 3.91 4.05
N ALA A 101 -1.18 3.26 5.01
CA ALA A 101 -0.53 1.97 4.81
C ALA A 101 -1.54 0.86 4.46
N TYR A 102 -2.73 0.92 5.04
CA TYR A 102 -3.82 0.00 4.77
C TYR A 102 -4.42 0.21 3.35
N ALA A 103 -4.63 1.46 2.94
CA ALA A 103 -5.05 1.78 1.57
C ALA A 103 -4.01 1.33 0.54
N HIS A 104 -2.73 1.57 0.83
CA HIS A 104 -1.62 1.07 0.04
C HIS A 104 -1.62 -0.46 -0.07
N ALA A 105 -1.76 -1.19 1.05
CA ALA A 105 -1.84 -2.64 1.04
C ALA A 105 -3.04 -3.17 0.22
N THR A 106 -4.15 -2.44 0.21
CA THR A 106 -5.34 -2.77 -0.60
C THR A 106 -5.06 -2.56 -2.10
N SER A 107 -4.37 -1.48 -2.46
CA SER A 107 -3.90 -1.23 -3.82
C SER A 107 -2.93 -2.33 -4.29
N GLU A 108 -1.93 -2.67 -3.47
CA GLU A 108 -0.95 -3.73 -3.74
C GLU A 108 -1.62 -5.10 -3.89
N LEU A 109 -2.69 -5.36 -3.16
CA LEU A 109 -3.49 -6.58 -3.32
C LEU A 109 -4.15 -6.67 -4.70
N GLY A 110 -4.74 -5.57 -5.17
CA GLY A 110 -5.32 -5.51 -6.52
C GLY A 110 -4.25 -5.71 -7.60
N ARG A 111 -3.11 -5.04 -7.45
CA ARG A 111 -1.93 -5.15 -8.32
C ARG A 111 -1.37 -6.57 -8.39
N GLY A 112 -1.21 -7.21 -7.23
CA GLY A 112 -0.52 -8.49 -7.08
C GLY A 112 -1.35 -9.72 -7.44
N LEU A 113 -2.68 -9.61 -7.58
CA LEU A 113 -3.54 -10.79 -7.63
C LEU A 113 -3.32 -11.67 -8.87
N ILE A 114 -3.37 -11.09 -10.07
CA ILE A 114 -3.25 -11.85 -11.32
C ILE A 114 -1.84 -12.43 -11.44
N ALA A 115 -0.83 -11.61 -11.14
CA ALA A 115 0.56 -12.03 -11.17
C ALA A 115 0.83 -13.13 -10.12
N GLY A 116 0.24 -13.02 -8.92
CA GLY A 116 0.28 -14.06 -7.90
C GLY A 116 -0.28 -15.40 -8.38
N LEU A 117 -1.45 -15.40 -9.04
CA LEU A 117 -2.03 -16.61 -9.62
C LEU A 117 -1.13 -17.25 -10.69
N ILE A 118 -0.49 -16.44 -11.53
CA ILE A 118 0.45 -16.95 -12.55
C ILE A 118 1.69 -17.55 -11.87
N LEU A 119 2.27 -16.85 -10.89
CA LEU A 119 3.50 -17.25 -10.21
C LEU A 119 3.33 -18.46 -9.27
N GLU A 120 2.19 -18.59 -8.58
CA GLU A 120 1.85 -19.78 -7.77
C GLU A 120 2.01 -21.07 -8.60
N ASN A 121 1.70 -21.02 -9.89
CA ASN A 121 1.75 -22.19 -10.77
C ASN A 121 3.11 -22.41 -11.42
N VAL A 122 3.99 -21.42 -11.42
CA VAL A 122 5.40 -21.62 -11.77
C VAL A 122 6.09 -22.49 -10.72
N SER A 123 5.65 -22.45 -9.45
CA SER A 123 6.11 -23.40 -8.43
C SER A 123 5.81 -24.87 -8.77
N LEU A 124 4.73 -25.12 -9.53
CA LEU A 124 4.38 -26.47 -10.02
C LEU A 124 5.30 -26.91 -11.19
N LEU A 125 5.95 -25.98 -11.89
CA LEU A 125 6.92 -26.27 -12.94
C LEU A 125 8.28 -26.67 -12.38
N HIS A 126 8.63 -26.17 -11.18
CA HIS A 126 9.92 -26.37 -10.53
C HIS A 126 9.75 -26.64 -9.02
N PRO A 127 9.17 -27.80 -8.63
CA PRO A 127 8.89 -28.10 -7.22
C PRO A 127 10.16 -28.27 -6.35
N ASP A 128 11.30 -28.55 -6.97
CA ASP A 128 12.56 -28.91 -6.29
C ASP A 128 13.63 -27.81 -6.33
N ASP A 129 13.42 -26.72 -7.09
CA ASP A 129 14.39 -25.66 -7.25
C ASP A 129 13.99 -24.44 -6.40
N GLY A 130 14.95 -23.87 -5.68
CA GLY A 130 14.78 -22.60 -4.94
C GLY A 130 14.39 -21.39 -5.82
N ALA A 131 14.07 -21.61 -7.09
CA ALA A 131 13.51 -20.63 -8.02
C ALA A 131 12.19 -20.03 -7.53
N PHE A 132 11.41 -20.75 -6.69
CA PHE A 132 10.25 -20.16 -6.02
C PHE A 132 10.65 -19.11 -4.97
N GLU A 133 11.71 -19.34 -4.19
CA GLU A 133 12.23 -18.33 -3.25
C GLU A 133 12.79 -17.12 -4.01
N ASN A 134 13.46 -17.33 -5.14
CA ASN A 134 13.89 -16.22 -6.03
C ASN A 134 12.70 -15.45 -6.61
N LEU A 135 11.56 -16.11 -6.87
CA LEU A 135 10.30 -15.48 -7.27
C LEU A 135 9.62 -14.75 -6.12
N VAL A 136 9.73 -15.24 -4.89
CA VAL A 136 9.26 -14.56 -3.69
C VAL A 136 10.11 -13.30 -3.45
N ASP A 137 11.42 -13.38 -3.64
CA ASP A 137 12.33 -12.23 -3.56
C ASP A 137 12.08 -11.23 -4.70
N PHE A 138 11.83 -11.71 -5.93
CA PHE A 138 11.35 -10.88 -7.04
C PHE A 138 10.03 -10.19 -6.68
N GLY A 139 9.09 -10.92 -6.09
CA GLY A 139 7.83 -10.35 -5.66
C GLY A 139 8.03 -9.25 -4.62
N ARG A 140 8.81 -9.53 -3.56
CA ARG A 140 9.17 -8.53 -2.55
C ARG A 140 9.81 -7.29 -3.17
N PHE A 141 10.74 -7.48 -4.10
CA PHE A 141 11.41 -6.39 -4.82
C PHE A 141 10.42 -5.57 -5.69
N ALA A 142 9.46 -6.23 -6.33
CA ALA A 142 8.46 -5.59 -7.18
C ALA A 142 7.25 -5.01 -6.41
N GLY A 143 7.23 -5.06 -5.07
CA GLY A 143 6.06 -4.74 -4.24
C GLY A 143 4.96 -5.81 -4.25
N MET A 144 5.09 -6.80 -5.12
CA MET A 144 4.21 -7.95 -5.22
C MET A 144 4.40 -8.84 -3.99
N THR A 145 3.48 -8.81 -3.04
CA THR A 145 3.56 -9.77 -1.94
C THR A 145 3.24 -11.18 -2.50
N ALA A 146 4.28 -11.93 -2.90
CA ALA A 146 4.18 -13.24 -3.59
C ALA A 146 3.41 -14.29 -2.78
N ARG A 147 3.26 -14.05 -1.47
CA ARG A 147 2.29 -14.69 -0.61
C ARG A 147 1.59 -13.63 0.20
N PHE A 148 0.37 -13.30 -0.15
CA PHE A 148 -0.47 -12.68 0.85
C PHE A 148 -0.85 -13.75 1.88
N ASP A 149 -0.37 -13.59 3.11
CA ASP A 149 -0.74 -14.45 4.24
C ASP A 149 -2.20 -14.18 4.64
N PHE A 150 -3.15 -14.53 3.77
CA PHE A 150 -4.57 -14.43 4.06
C PHE A 150 -5.05 -15.71 4.73
N THR A 151 -5.90 -15.52 5.73
CA THR A 151 -6.69 -16.61 6.31
C THR A 151 -8.15 -16.40 5.98
N ALA A 152 -8.82 -17.48 5.56
CA ALA A 152 -10.24 -17.47 5.33
C ALA A 152 -10.98 -17.17 6.65
N GLY A 153 -11.81 -16.14 6.63
CA GLY A 153 -12.74 -15.78 7.68
C GLY A 153 -14.16 -16.24 7.36
N THR A 154 -15.14 -15.70 8.09
CA THR A 154 -16.55 -15.99 7.87
C THR A 154 -17.12 -15.15 6.72
N GLY A 155 -18.10 -15.68 5.98
CA GLY A 155 -18.84 -14.91 4.99
C GLY A 155 -18.04 -14.51 3.74
N GLY A 156 -16.97 -15.22 3.40
CA GLY A 156 -16.10 -14.89 2.25
C GLY A 156 -15.05 -13.82 2.54
N ALA A 157 -14.94 -13.39 3.80
CA ALA A 157 -13.90 -12.47 4.24
C ALA A 157 -12.53 -13.14 4.27
N TRP A 158 -11.49 -12.43 3.85
CA TRP A 158 -10.10 -12.84 3.89
C TRP A 158 -9.33 -11.89 4.80
N ARG A 159 -8.72 -12.41 5.86
CA ARG A 159 -7.99 -11.60 6.83
C ARG A 159 -6.50 -11.70 6.59
N LEU A 160 -5.85 -10.57 6.32
CA LEU A 160 -4.40 -10.51 6.16
C LEU A 160 -3.74 -10.70 7.53
N GLN A 161 -2.99 -11.78 7.68
CA GLN A 161 -2.06 -12.00 8.78
C GLN A 161 -0.73 -11.37 8.41
N ARG A 162 -0.62 -10.04 8.47
CA ARG A 162 0.68 -9.41 8.24
C ARG A 162 1.60 -9.73 9.43
N ASN A 163 2.74 -10.37 9.14
CA ASN A 163 3.91 -10.42 10.01
C ASN A 163 4.61 -9.04 9.99
N LEU A 164 3.86 -7.95 10.26
CA LEU A 164 4.49 -6.67 10.56
C LEU A 164 5.14 -6.86 11.92
N SER A 165 6.45 -6.67 11.99
CA SER A 165 7.27 -6.78 13.22
C SER A 165 6.89 -5.79 14.33
N ALA A 166 5.75 -5.10 14.21
CA ALA A 166 5.12 -4.30 15.24
C ALA A 166 3.88 -5.04 15.75
N ALA A 167 3.83 -5.29 17.06
CA ALA A 167 2.78 -6.04 17.76
C ALA A 167 1.36 -5.42 17.73
N ALA A 168 1.03 -4.57 16.74
CA ALA A 168 -0.09 -3.62 16.80
C ALA A 168 -0.63 -3.18 15.42
N ALA A 169 -0.37 -3.92 14.33
CA ALA A 169 -0.96 -3.56 13.03
C ALA A 169 -2.46 -3.96 12.98
N PRO A 170 -3.35 -3.09 12.48
CA PRO A 170 -4.77 -3.40 12.34
C PRO A 170 -4.96 -4.64 11.45
N ALA A 171 -5.92 -5.48 11.83
CA ALA A 171 -6.28 -6.62 11.01
C ALA A 171 -7.07 -6.16 9.78
N MET A 172 -6.42 -6.19 8.62
CA MET A 172 -7.09 -5.94 7.35
C MET A 172 -7.97 -7.13 6.97
N THR A 173 -9.25 -6.85 6.70
CA THR A 173 -10.22 -7.79 6.17
C THR A 173 -10.60 -7.39 4.76
N VAL A 174 -10.65 -8.35 3.84
CA VAL A 174 -10.92 -8.14 2.42
C VAL A 174 -12.10 -9.01 2.00
N LEU A 175 -12.96 -8.46 1.16
CA LEU A 175 -14.03 -9.19 0.47
C LEU A 175 -13.84 -9.03 -1.03
N PHE A 176 -13.88 -10.16 -1.73
CA PHE A 176 -13.89 -10.20 -3.18
C PHE A 176 -15.33 -10.35 -3.66
N HIS A 177 -15.66 -9.71 -4.78
CA HIS A 177 -16.98 -9.78 -5.39
C HIS A 177 -16.85 -10.02 -6.88
N ASP A 178 -17.76 -10.82 -7.43
CA ASP A 178 -17.92 -10.95 -8.87
C ASP A 178 -18.27 -9.58 -9.47
N GLY A 179 -17.49 -9.14 -10.46
CA GLY A 179 -17.66 -7.83 -11.10
C GLY A 179 -18.97 -7.65 -11.87
N LEU A 180 -19.61 -8.75 -12.29
CA LEU A 180 -20.87 -8.74 -13.02
C LEU A 180 -22.07 -8.85 -12.09
N SER A 181 -22.07 -9.85 -11.21
CA SER A 181 -23.21 -10.12 -10.31
C SER A 181 -23.17 -9.31 -9.01
N GLY A 182 -22.00 -8.79 -8.63
CA GLY A 182 -21.77 -8.10 -7.36
C GLY A 182 -21.78 -9.02 -6.14
N GLN A 183 -21.92 -10.34 -6.34
CA GLN A 183 -21.99 -11.32 -5.26
C GLN A 183 -20.62 -11.56 -4.64
N THR A 184 -20.61 -11.76 -3.32
CA THR A 184 -19.40 -12.08 -2.57
C THR A 184 -18.85 -13.45 -2.98
N ILE A 185 -17.54 -13.48 -3.21
CA ILE A 185 -16.79 -14.67 -3.56
C ILE A 185 -16.36 -15.38 -2.27
N HIS A 186 -16.77 -16.65 -2.14
CA HIS A 186 -16.46 -17.48 -0.97
C HIS A 186 -15.33 -18.48 -1.21
N ALA A 187 -15.02 -18.80 -2.47
CA ALA A 187 -13.86 -19.62 -2.81
C ALA A 187 -12.56 -18.80 -2.72
N ASP A 188 -11.43 -19.49 -2.60
CA ASP A 188 -10.11 -18.86 -2.46
C ASP A 188 -9.70 -18.15 -3.76
N PRO A 189 -9.68 -16.80 -3.80
CA PRO A 189 -9.35 -16.07 -5.02
C PRO A 189 -7.85 -16.09 -5.35
N PHE A 190 -7.01 -16.58 -4.42
CA PHE A 190 -5.56 -16.55 -4.51
C PHE A 190 -4.95 -17.83 -5.09
N THR A 191 -5.76 -18.88 -5.29
CA THR A 191 -5.28 -20.15 -5.85
C THR A 191 -5.87 -20.46 -7.21
N LEU A 192 -5.05 -20.89 -8.16
CA LEU A 192 -5.53 -21.25 -9.50
C LEU A 192 -6.56 -22.39 -9.48
N GLN A 193 -6.45 -23.30 -8.51
CA GLN A 193 -7.38 -24.43 -8.37
C GLN A 193 -8.84 -23.99 -8.15
N SER A 194 -9.06 -22.78 -7.61
CA SER A 194 -10.40 -22.20 -7.49
C SER A 194 -11.00 -21.80 -8.84
N TYR A 195 -10.18 -21.52 -9.84
CA TYR A 195 -10.64 -21.15 -11.18
C TYR A 195 -10.67 -22.36 -12.10
N LEU A 196 -9.62 -23.17 -12.08
CA LEU A 196 -9.42 -24.30 -12.98
C LEU A 196 -8.88 -25.49 -12.19
N GLY A 197 -9.52 -26.65 -12.34
CA GLY A 197 -9.14 -27.88 -11.66
C GLY A 197 -8.17 -28.74 -12.47
N GLY A 198 -7.15 -29.29 -11.80
CA GLY A 198 -6.21 -30.24 -12.41
C GLY A 198 -5.33 -29.62 -13.48
N VAL A 199 -4.90 -28.38 -13.24
CA VAL A 199 -4.10 -27.60 -14.20
C VAL A 199 -2.70 -28.19 -14.36
N GLN A 200 -2.26 -28.30 -15.60
CA GLN A 200 -0.88 -28.51 -15.99
C GLN A 200 -0.41 -27.28 -16.76
N VAL A 201 0.69 -26.69 -16.33
CA VAL A 201 1.33 -25.58 -17.03
C VAL A 201 2.57 -26.09 -17.75
N ARG A 202 2.87 -25.51 -18.91
CA ARG A 202 4.17 -25.65 -19.58
C ARG A 202 4.64 -24.27 -20.01
N SER A 203 5.93 -24.02 -19.88
CA SER A 203 6.54 -22.75 -20.30
C SER A 203 7.39 -22.97 -21.55
N SER A 204 7.39 -22.02 -22.49
CA SER A 204 8.27 -22.05 -23.66
C SER A 204 9.73 -21.69 -23.33
N LYS A 205 9.95 -21.04 -22.18
CA LYS A 205 11.26 -20.70 -21.62
C LYS A 205 11.34 -21.12 -20.14
N PRO A 206 12.48 -21.65 -19.67
CA PRO A 206 12.73 -21.83 -18.24
C PRO A 206 12.58 -20.50 -17.48
N LEU A 207 12.16 -20.59 -16.23
CA LEU A 207 12.07 -19.41 -15.36
C LEU A 207 13.46 -18.77 -15.17
N ASP A 208 14.52 -19.57 -15.02
CA ASP A 208 15.89 -19.07 -14.85
C ASP A 208 16.33 -18.16 -16.01
N ASP A 209 15.94 -18.48 -17.24
CA ASP A 209 16.21 -17.63 -18.41
C ASP A 209 15.49 -16.28 -18.30
N MET A 210 14.26 -16.27 -17.76
CA MET A 210 13.49 -15.05 -17.52
C MET A 210 14.07 -14.24 -16.36
N LEU A 211 14.60 -14.89 -15.32
CA LEU A 211 15.28 -14.23 -14.20
C LEU A 211 16.59 -13.55 -14.66
N GLN A 212 17.29 -14.15 -15.62
CA GLN A 212 18.49 -13.56 -16.23
C GLN A 212 18.16 -12.45 -17.24
N ASN A 213 16.97 -12.48 -17.84
CA ASN A 213 16.49 -11.44 -18.75
C ASN A 213 15.01 -11.16 -18.52
N TRP A 214 14.70 -10.12 -17.75
CA TRP A 214 13.35 -9.86 -17.28
C TRP A 214 12.37 -9.49 -18.39
N SER A 215 12.87 -8.95 -19.49
CA SER A 215 12.10 -8.63 -20.69
C SER A 215 11.83 -9.87 -21.57
N LEU A 216 12.48 -11.01 -21.28
CA LEU A 216 12.28 -12.24 -22.01
C LEU A 216 10.87 -12.76 -21.79
N ARG A 217 10.05 -12.66 -22.84
CA ARG A 217 8.69 -13.20 -22.84
C ARG A 217 8.71 -14.71 -22.94
N SER A 218 7.98 -15.35 -22.03
CA SER A 218 7.66 -16.76 -22.11
C SER A 218 6.18 -16.95 -22.42
N THR A 219 5.87 -18.03 -23.12
CA THR A 219 4.51 -18.48 -23.34
C THR A 219 4.21 -19.58 -22.34
N PHE A 220 3.29 -19.32 -21.43
CA PHE A 220 2.76 -20.30 -20.49
C PHE A 220 1.50 -20.91 -21.09
N THR A 221 1.52 -22.22 -21.32
CA THR A 221 0.40 -22.99 -21.85
C THR A 221 -0.25 -23.76 -20.72
N PHE A 222 -1.53 -23.49 -20.50
CA PHE A 222 -2.36 -24.08 -19.47
C PHE A 222 -3.24 -25.15 -20.10
N GLN A 223 -3.24 -26.34 -19.52
CA GLN A 223 -4.17 -27.43 -19.81
C GLN A 223 -4.89 -27.79 -18.50
N TRP A 224 -6.21 -27.90 -18.51
CA TRP A 224 -7.00 -28.06 -17.28
C TRP A 224 -8.13 -29.07 -17.46
N GLN A 225 -8.60 -29.72 -16.40
CA GLN A 225 -9.51 -30.87 -16.50
C GLN A 225 -10.97 -30.54 -16.19
N SER A 226 -11.20 -29.66 -15.23
CA SER A 226 -12.54 -29.28 -14.79
C SER A 226 -12.61 -27.81 -14.41
N GLU A 227 -13.81 -27.23 -14.46
CA GLU A 227 -14.04 -25.87 -13.96
C GLU A 227 -13.97 -25.85 -12.42
N GLY A 228 -13.31 -24.84 -11.87
CA GLY A 228 -13.38 -24.53 -10.44
C GLY A 228 -14.58 -23.64 -10.11
N PRO A 229 -14.86 -23.38 -8.81
CA PRO A 229 -15.95 -22.51 -8.39
C PRO A 229 -15.88 -21.07 -8.93
N LEU A 230 -14.71 -20.59 -9.32
CA LEU A 230 -14.46 -19.26 -9.88
C LEU A 230 -14.20 -19.27 -11.40
N ALA A 231 -14.40 -20.40 -12.09
CA ALA A 231 -14.16 -20.50 -13.53
C ALA A 231 -14.92 -19.44 -14.34
N GLY A 232 -16.15 -19.12 -13.92
CA GLY A 232 -16.99 -18.12 -14.58
C GLY A 232 -16.45 -16.67 -14.52
N LEU A 233 -15.44 -16.40 -13.69
CA LEU A 233 -14.76 -15.09 -13.67
C LEU A 233 -13.70 -14.95 -14.77
N LEU A 234 -13.30 -16.06 -15.40
CA LEU A 234 -12.37 -16.05 -16.52
C LEU A 234 -13.11 -15.84 -17.84
N ALA A 235 -12.41 -15.26 -18.83
CA ALA A 235 -12.93 -15.03 -20.18
C ALA A 235 -14.34 -14.39 -20.22
N ASP A 236 -14.65 -13.51 -19.27
CA ASP A 236 -15.94 -12.83 -19.13
C ASP A 236 -17.13 -13.82 -19.07
N GLY A 237 -16.93 -14.97 -18.41
CA GLY A 237 -17.93 -16.04 -18.29
C GLY A 237 -18.17 -16.82 -19.58
N GLN A 238 -17.39 -16.58 -20.63
CA GLN A 238 -17.46 -17.37 -21.86
C GLN A 238 -16.79 -18.74 -21.67
N PRO A 239 -17.19 -19.75 -22.46
CA PRO A 239 -16.57 -21.07 -22.42
C PRO A 239 -15.06 -20.99 -22.60
N LEU A 240 -14.32 -21.57 -21.66
CA LEU A 240 -12.87 -21.64 -21.71
C LEU A 240 -12.42 -22.81 -22.61
N PRO A 241 -11.44 -22.61 -23.50
CA PRO A 241 -10.85 -23.74 -24.21
C PRO A 241 -10.05 -24.60 -23.22
N HIS A 242 -10.11 -25.92 -23.40
CA HIS A 242 -9.38 -26.91 -22.57
C HIS A 242 -7.87 -26.64 -22.51
N VAL A 243 -7.32 -25.98 -23.54
CA VAL A 243 -5.95 -25.50 -23.59
C VAL A 243 -5.96 -24.03 -24.00
N PHE A 244 -5.25 -23.19 -23.27
CA PHE A 244 -4.98 -21.80 -23.64
C PHE A 244 -3.55 -21.42 -23.29
N SER A 245 -3.10 -20.29 -23.83
CA SER A 245 -1.77 -19.76 -23.56
C SER A 245 -1.84 -18.29 -23.20
N ILE A 246 -0.93 -17.88 -22.31
CA ILE A 246 -0.62 -16.48 -22.04
C ILE A 246 0.83 -16.23 -22.43
N THR A 247 1.14 -14.99 -22.79
CA THR A 247 2.53 -14.58 -23.07
C THR A 247 2.86 -13.37 -22.23
N VAL A 248 3.81 -13.56 -21.32
CA VAL A 248 4.26 -12.54 -20.35
C VAL A 248 5.76 -12.68 -20.11
N SER A 249 6.41 -11.56 -19.81
CA SER A 249 7.75 -11.47 -19.24
C SER A 249 7.67 -11.17 -17.74
N LEU A 250 8.78 -11.26 -17.01
CA LEU A 250 8.79 -10.82 -15.60
C LEU A 250 8.57 -9.30 -15.52
N SER A 251 9.13 -8.53 -16.45
CA SER A 251 8.86 -7.09 -16.57
C SER A 251 7.39 -6.80 -16.84
N ASP A 252 6.68 -7.62 -17.61
CA ASP A 252 5.23 -7.44 -17.81
C ASP A 252 4.46 -7.66 -16.50
N LEU A 253 4.84 -8.66 -15.70
CA LEU A 253 4.22 -8.92 -14.39
C LEU A 253 4.51 -7.78 -13.40
N VAL A 254 5.76 -7.26 -13.36
CA VAL A 254 6.09 -6.06 -12.55
C VAL A 254 5.37 -4.83 -13.06
N ALA A 255 5.30 -4.59 -14.37
CA ALA A 255 4.66 -3.40 -14.92
C ALA A 255 3.14 -3.40 -14.67
N ASP A 256 2.50 -4.57 -14.71
CA ASP A 256 1.11 -4.76 -14.30
C ASP A 256 0.92 -4.40 -12.81
N THR A 257 1.86 -4.82 -11.96
CA THR A 257 1.75 -4.62 -10.51
C THR A 257 2.19 -3.24 -10.05
N THR A 258 3.16 -2.60 -10.70
CA THR A 258 3.75 -1.33 -10.23
C THR A 258 3.10 -0.12 -10.90
N TYR A 259 2.79 -0.23 -12.20
CA TYR A 259 2.29 0.88 -13.02
C TYR A 259 0.88 0.64 -13.57
N GLY A 260 0.29 -0.53 -13.30
CA GLY A 260 -1.05 -0.90 -13.79
C GLY A 260 -1.19 -0.87 -15.30
N ALA A 261 -0.07 -1.05 -16.00
CA ALA A 261 0.03 -0.97 -17.43
C ALA A 261 1.08 -1.96 -17.93
N ALA A 262 0.71 -3.24 -18.00
CA ALA A 262 1.44 -4.17 -18.85
C ALA A 262 1.02 -3.93 -20.31
N ALA A 263 1.61 -2.89 -20.93
CA ALA A 263 1.18 -2.34 -22.22
C ALA A 263 1.00 -3.38 -23.35
N ASP A 264 1.67 -4.55 -23.25
CA ASP A 264 1.63 -5.61 -24.26
C ASP A 264 1.43 -7.03 -23.67
N ALA A 265 1.07 -7.18 -22.39
CA ALA A 265 0.83 -8.50 -21.81
C ALA A 265 -0.42 -9.16 -22.40
N ARG A 266 -0.29 -10.44 -22.80
CA ARG A 266 -1.44 -11.23 -23.25
C ARG A 266 -1.82 -12.20 -22.15
N LEU A 267 -2.59 -11.71 -21.17
CA LEU A 267 -3.08 -12.48 -20.02
C LEU A 267 -4.16 -13.52 -20.39
N GLY A 268 -4.62 -13.55 -21.65
CA GLY A 268 -5.61 -14.49 -22.13
C GLY A 268 -6.89 -14.43 -21.28
N PRO A 269 -7.47 -15.56 -20.87
CA PRO A 269 -8.66 -15.60 -20.01
C PRO A 269 -8.53 -14.88 -18.66
N PHE A 270 -7.31 -14.70 -18.14
CA PHE A 270 -7.09 -14.01 -16.86
C PHE A 270 -7.30 -12.50 -16.93
N ALA A 271 -7.30 -11.91 -18.14
CA ALA A 271 -7.56 -10.48 -18.31
C ALA A 271 -8.91 -10.05 -17.69
N SER A 272 -9.91 -10.95 -17.68
CA SER A 272 -11.23 -10.71 -17.09
C SER A 272 -11.20 -10.54 -15.57
N LEU A 273 -10.18 -11.04 -14.88
CA LEU A 273 -10.05 -10.90 -13.42
C LEU A 273 -9.88 -9.44 -13.00
N THR A 274 -9.45 -8.56 -13.91
CA THR A 274 -9.43 -7.11 -13.68
C THR A 274 -10.81 -6.51 -13.37
N ARG A 275 -11.89 -7.19 -13.74
CA ARG A 275 -13.27 -6.78 -13.42
C ARG A 275 -13.74 -7.24 -12.05
N MET A 276 -13.07 -8.22 -11.45
CA MET A 276 -13.39 -8.63 -10.08
C MET A 276 -13.29 -7.42 -9.17
N GLN A 277 -14.22 -7.31 -8.23
CA GLN A 277 -14.29 -6.20 -7.31
C GLN A 277 -13.71 -6.59 -5.97
N LEU A 278 -13.12 -5.61 -5.29
CA LEU A 278 -12.52 -5.75 -3.98
C LEU A 278 -13.02 -4.61 -3.10
N SER A 279 -13.42 -4.96 -1.89
CA SER A 279 -13.65 -4.02 -0.81
C SER A 279 -12.82 -4.48 0.38
N ALA A 280 -12.26 -3.54 1.12
CA ALA A 280 -11.51 -3.88 2.31
C ALA A 280 -12.03 -3.05 3.49
N ARG A 281 -11.76 -3.57 4.70
CA ARG A 281 -11.96 -2.86 5.97
C ARG A 281 -10.79 -3.11 6.90
N ALA A 282 -10.37 -2.10 7.64
CA ALA A 282 -9.44 -2.22 8.75
C ALA A 282 -10.04 -1.57 9.99
N ALA A 283 -10.05 -2.31 11.09
CA ALA A 283 -10.45 -1.82 12.40
C ALA A 283 -9.32 -2.03 13.40
N LEU A 284 -9.10 -1.02 14.24
CA LEU A 284 -8.15 -1.03 15.35
C LEU A 284 -8.89 -0.64 16.63
N ASP A 285 -8.54 -1.29 17.73
CA ASP A 285 -8.98 -0.94 19.09
C ASP A 285 -7.89 -1.42 20.07
N GLU A 286 -7.04 -0.51 20.55
CA GLU A 286 -5.91 -0.85 21.42
C GLU A 286 -5.41 0.31 22.28
N PHE A 287 -4.39 0.06 23.10
CA PHE A 287 -3.68 1.10 23.86
C PHE A 287 -2.26 1.28 23.32
N ARG A 288 -1.92 2.50 22.91
CA ARG A 288 -0.56 2.92 22.51
C ARG A 288 -0.01 3.93 23.51
N ASN A 289 1.07 3.58 24.20
CA ASN A 289 1.70 4.46 25.19
C ASN A 289 0.72 5.01 26.26
N GLY A 290 -0.26 4.20 26.66
CA GLY A 290 -1.29 4.59 27.64
C GLY A 290 -2.50 5.33 27.06
N VAL A 291 -2.44 5.74 25.78
CA VAL A 291 -3.57 6.32 25.03
C VAL A 291 -4.39 5.18 24.43
N HIS A 292 -5.69 5.15 24.71
CA HIS A 292 -6.61 4.30 23.96
C HIS A 292 -6.79 4.87 22.56
N VAL A 293 -6.70 4.05 21.52
CA VAL A 293 -6.93 4.44 20.14
C VAL A 293 -7.81 3.40 19.46
N ALA A 294 -8.86 3.89 18.81
CA ALA A 294 -9.74 3.06 18.01
C ALA A 294 -10.06 3.75 16.69
N TYR A 295 -10.07 2.99 15.59
CA TYR A 295 -10.58 3.49 14.30
C TYR A 295 -11.18 2.37 13.46
N ASP A 296 -12.00 2.77 12.50
CA ASP A 296 -12.63 1.88 11.53
C ASP A 296 -12.68 2.55 10.16
N VAL A 297 -11.88 2.01 9.23
CA VAL A 297 -11.72 2.53 7.88
C VAL A 297 -12.10 1.47 6.85
N GLU A 298 -12.87 1.89 5.85
CA GLU A 298 -13.25 1.05 4.71
C GLU A 298 -12.70 1.67 3.43
N VAL A 299 -12.10 0.84 2.57
CA VAL A 299 -11.79 1.21 1.19
C VAL A 299 -13.02 0.93 0.35
N ALA A 300 -13.48 1.94 -0.39
CA ALA A 300 -14.61 1.80 -1.28
C ALA A 300 -14.41 0.65 -2.27
N ARG A 301 -15.51 0.02 -2.66
CA ARG A 301 -15.46 -1.10 -3.59
C ARG A 301 -14.90 -0.65 -4.93
N ALA A 302 -13.78 -1.25 -5.35
CA ALA A 302 -13.10 -0.95 -6.61
C ALA A 302 -12.83 -2.23 -7.39
N THR A 303 -12.66 -2.13 -8.71
CA THR A 303 -12.24 -3.29 -9.51
C THR A 303 -10.74 -3.54 -9.34
N VAL A 304 -10.31 -4.79 -9.47
CA VAL A 304 -8.89 -5.18 -9.46
C VAL A 304 -8.10 -4.36 -10.49
N GLY A 305 -8.66 -4.10 -11.67
CA GLY A 305 -8.05 -3.25 -12.68
C GLY A 305 -7.92 -1.78 -12.25
N ALA A 306 -8.93 -1.22 -11.56
CA ALA A 306 -8.84 0.14 -11.00
C ALA A 306 -7.72 0.22 -9.95
N LEU A 307 -7.66 -0.75 -9.03
CA LEU A 307 -6.59 -0.86 -8.03
C LEU A 307 -5.20 -1.00 -8.69
N ALA A 308 -5.11 -1.84 -9.73
CA ALA A 308 -3.87 -2.07 -10.48
C ALA A 308 -3.37 -0.79 -11.16
N SER A 309 -4.25 -0.07 -11.84
CA SER A 309 -3.96 1.22 -12.51
C SER A 309 -3.55 2.37 -11.58
N GLY A 310 -3.52 2.15 -10.26
CA GLY A 310 -3.19 3.21 -9.31
C GLY A 310 -4.25 4.31 -9.27
N GLN A 311 -5.50 3.98 -9.61
CA GLN A 311 -6.59 4.93 -9.45
C GLN A 311 -6.74 5.30 -7.97
N ALA A 312 -7.17 6.55 -7.78
CA ALA A 312 -7.46 7.07 -6.46
C ALA A 312 -8.51 6.19 -5.75
N LEU A 313 -8.27 5.86 -4.49
CA LEU A 313 -9.16 5.02 -3.68
C LEU A 313 -9.87 5.87 -2.64
N GLU A 314 -11.19 5.91 -2.71
CA GLU A 314 -12.00 6.57 -1.69
C GLU A 314 -11.93 5.77 -0.37
N LEU A 315 -11.69 6.49 0.72
CA LEU A 315 -11.61 5.94 2.07
C LEU A 315 -12.76 6.48 2.90
N SER A 316 -13.54 5.58 3.52
CA SER A 316 -14.58 5.95 4.46
C SER A 316 -14.08 5.73 5.89
N LEU A 317 -13.84 6.83 6.61
CA LEU A 317 -13.49 6.79 8.02
C LEU A 317 -14.77 6.92 8.87
N THR A 318 -15.30 5.79 9.32
CA THR A 318 -16.59 5.76 10.04
C THR A 318 -16.47 6.15 11.51
N GLY A 319 -15.27 6.06 12.07
CA GLY A 319 -14.94 6.59 13.39
C GLY A 319 -13.46 6.45 13.68
N ALA A 320 -12.87 7.49 14.27
CA ALA A 320 -11.55 7.43 14.88
C ALA A 320 -11.57 8.20 16.19
N VAL A 321 -11.13 7.57 17.27
CA VAL A 321 -11.13 8.14 18.62
C VAL A 321 -9.80 7.81 19.28
N ALA A 322 -9.24 8.79 19.98
CA ALA A 322 -8.16 8.58 20.93
C ALA A 322 -8.57 9.11 22.31
N GLU A 323 -8.34 8.35 23.37
CA GLU A 323 -8.70 8.73 24.74
C GLU A 323 -7.50 8.60 25.68
N TYR A 324 -7.29 9.63 26.50
CA TYR A 324 -6.20 9.65 27.46
C TYR A 324 -6.54 10.55 28.64
N ARG A 325 -6.49 10.00 29.86
CA ARG A 325 -6.64 10.75 31.13
C ARG A 325 -7.85 11.71 31.19
N GLY A 326 -8.98 11.32 30.60
CA GLY A 326 -10.22 12.11 30.60
C GLY A 326 -10.31 13.16 29.48
N LEU A 327 -9.31 13.22 28.59
CA LEU A 327 -9.41 13.87 27.29
C LEU A 327 -9.77 12.83 26.21
N SER A 328 -10.56 13.27 25.23
CA SER A 328 -10.90 12.50 24.04
C SER A 328 -10.65 13.34 22.78
N MET A 329 -10.04 12.74 21.77
CA MET A 329 -9.88 13.32 20.44
C MET A 329 -10.68 12.48 19.45
N THR A 330 -11.74 13.05 18.89
CA THR A 330 -12.53 12.39 17.83
C THR A 330 -12.08 12.92 16.47
N THR A 331 -11.92 12.02 15.50
CA THR A 331 -11.49 12.32 14.14
C THR A 331 -12.53 11.83 13.13
N ARG A 332 -12.81 12.65 12.12
CA ARG A 332 -13.74 12.34 11.03
C ARG A 332 -13.19 12.82 9.69
N SER A 333 -13.62 12.18 8.61
CA SER A 333 -13.40 12.66 7.24
C SER A 333 -14.62 12.35 6.39
N ASP A 334 -14.93 13.26 5.47
CA ASP A 334 -15.98 13.09 4.46
C ASP A 334 -15.39 12.96 3.04
N ASP A 335 -14.08 13.14 2.87
CA ASP A 335 -13.43 13.31 1.57
C ASP A 335 -12.03 12.68 1.45
N LEU A 336 -11.69 11.73 2.34
CA LEU A 336 -10.38 11.10 2.32
C LEU A 336 -10.20 10.19 1.11
N THR A 337 -9.12 10.42 0.38
CA THR A 337 -8.77 9.65 -0.83
C THR A 337 -7.31 9.25 -0.78
N TYR A 338 -6.99 8.00 -1.09
CA TYR A 338 -5.62 7.53 -1.29
C TYR A 338 -5.22 7.68 -2.76
N LEU A 339 -4.08 8.30 -3.03
CA LEU A 339 -3.63 8.62 -4.39
C LEU A 339 -2.52 7.70 -4.93
N GLY A 340 -1.94 6.84 -4.09
CA GLY A 340 -0.76 6.05 -4.42
C GLY A 340 0.42 6.38 -3.50
N GLN A 341 1.41 5.48 -3.41
CA GLN A 341 2.68 5.74 -2.69
C GLN A 341 2.54 6.35 -1.28
N PHE A 342 1.56 5.90 -0.49
CA PHE A 342 1.25 6.43 0.85
C PHE A 342 0.72 7.87 0.88
N GLU A 343 0.39 8.45 -0.26
CA GLU A 343 -0.19 9.79 -0.37
C GLU A 343 -1.69 9.75 -0.14
N LEU A 344 -2.17 10.73 0.62
CA LEU A 344 -3.58 10.98 0.84
C LEU A 344 -3.96 12.34 0.23
N ALA A 345 -5.24 12.53 -0.02
CA ALA A 345 -5.89 13.79 -0.34
C ALA A 345 -7.19 13.92 0.46
N GLY A 346 -7.62 15.15 0.70
CA GLY A 346 -8.82 15.46 1.48
C GLY A 346 -8.47 15.98 2.86
N SER A 347 -9.40 15.88 3.80
CA SER A 347 -9.26 16.48 5.13
C SER A 347 -9.70 15.56 6.26
N LEU A 348 -9.01 15.66 7.39
CA LEU A 348 -9.41 15.08 8.67
C LEU A 348 -9.76 16.20 9.63
N GLN A 349 -10.96 16.14 10.19
CA GLN A 349 -11.44 17.05 11.21
C GLN A 349 -11.27 16.39 12.57
N HIS A 350 -10.59 17.08 13.47
CA HIS A 350 -10.28 16.63 14.81
C HIS A 350 -10.97 17.52 15.83
N ALA A 351 -11.61 16.91 16.81
CA ALA A 351 -12.19 17.59 17.96
C ALA A 351 -11.61 16.98 19.23
N VAL A 352 -10.78 17.76 19.94
CA VAL A 352 -10.25 17.42 21.27
C VAL A 352 -11.17 18.03 22.31
N ARG A 353 -11.67 17.20 23.22
CA ARG A 353 -12.62 17.57 24.27
C ARG A 353 -12.19 16.97 25.60
N GLY A 354 -12.38 17.72 26.68
CA GLY A 354 -12.19 17.26 28.04
C GLY A 354 -12.65 18.30 29.05
N LYS A 355 -12.38 18.04 30.34
CA LYS A 355 -12.67 19.01 31.40
C LYS A 355 -11.78 20.23 31.17
N ASP A 356 -12.40 21.37 30.83
CA ASP A 356 -11.75 22.66 30.58
C ASP A 356 -10.92 22.75 29.26
N VAL A 357 -11.10 21.80 28.33
CA VAL A 357 -10.44 21.80 27.01
C VAL A 357 -11.43 21.60 25.88
N GLU A 358 -11.40 22.52 24.92
CA GLU A 358 -12.11 22.41 23.65
C GLU A 358 -11.21 22.95 22.53
N LEU A 359 -10.67 22.04 21.72
CA LEU A 359 -9.80 22.36 20.59
C LEU A 359 -10.34 21.66 19.34
N ASP A 360 -10.33 22.38 18.23
CA ASP A 360 -10.61 21.81 16.92
C ASP A 360 -9.37 21.93 16.04
N ALA A 361 -9.08 20.90 15.26
CA ALA A 361 -7.99 20.92 14.29
C ALA A 361 -8.46 20.35 12.96
N VAL A 362 -7.89 20.84 11.87
CA VAL A 362 -8.09 20.30 10.53
C VAL A 362 -6.73 19.90 9.99
N SER A 363 -6.59 18.63 9.67
CA SER A 363 -5.43 18.08 8.97
C SER A 363 -5.80 17.93 7.50
N SER A 364 -5.23 18.79 6.65
CA SER A 364 -5.51 18.85 5.22
C SER A 364 -4.37 18.21 4.44
N TYR A 365 -4.69 17.21 3.63
CA TYR A 365 -3.78 16.62 2.67
C TYR A 365 -3.99 17.32 1.33
N GLY A 366 -2.94 17.98 0.83
CA GLY A 366 -2.93 18.51 -0.53
C GLY A 366 -3.04 17.39 -1.57
N THR A 367 -3.07 17.74 -2.85
CA THR A 367 -2.99 16.74 -3.92
C THR A 367 -1.61 16.07 -3.90
N GLY A 368 -1.54 14.86 -3.35
CA GLY A 368 -0.33 14.04 -3.31
C GLY A 368 0.55 14.29 -2.09
N ALA A 369 -0.03 14.61 -0.92
CA ALA A 369 0.76 14.82 0.28
C ALA A 369 0.83 13.52 1.10
N MET A 370 2.06 13.05 1.39
CA MET A 370 2.27 12.01 2.42
C MET A 370 1.92 12.53 3.83
N GLU A 371 1.90 13.85 4.01
CA GLU A 371 1.63 14.49 5.29
C GLU A 371 0.55 15.56 5.20
N ALA A 372 -0.32 15.59 6.21
CA ALA A 372 -1.28 16.66 6.33
C ALA A 372 -0.63 17.95 6.85
N ALA A 373 -0.95 19.06 6.18
CA ALA A 373 -0.82 20.40 6.75
C ALA A 373 -1.91 20.60 7.81
N GLU A 374 -1.55 21.05 8.99
CA GLU A 374 -2.49 21.14 10.12
C GLU A 374 -2.79 22.57 10.53
N TYR A 375 -4.08 22.81 10.75
CA TYR A 375 -4.62 24.09 11.17
C TYR A 375 -5.42 23.88 12.45
N TRP A 376 -5.04 24.58 13.52
CA TRP A 376 -5.68 24.47 14.82
C TRP A 376 -6.50 25.72 15.13
N THR A 377 -7.69 25.52 15.67
CA THR A 377 -8.58 26.56 16.16
C THR A 377 -8.99 26.23 17.60
N CYS A 378 -8.90 27.23 18.47
CA CYS A 378 -9.02 27.02 19.91
C CYS A 378 -10.08 27.97 20.43
N GLN A 379 -11.15 27.43 20.98
CA GLN A 379 -12.08 28.23 21.76
C GLN A 379 -11.49 28.32 23.15
N SER A 380 -10.94 29.49 23.50
CA SER A 380 -10.60 29.77 24.89
C SER A 380 -11.86 29.51 25.72
N ALA A 381 -11.79 28.58 26.68
CA ALA A 381 -12.83 28.43 27.69
C ALA A 381 -13.15 29.83 28.23
N LEU A 382 -14.42 30.21 28.10
CA LEU A 382 -15.01 31.47 28.52
C LEU A 382 -14.28 32.02 29.76
N GLU A 383 -13.86 33.29 29.70
CA GLU A 383 -13.51 34.03 30.90
C GLU A 383 -14.61 33.77 31.95
N PRO A 384 -14.27 33.32 33.17
CA PRO A 384 -15.26 33.27 34.22
C PRO A 384 -15.76 34.69 34.39
N ILE A 385 -17.05 34.90 34.07
CA ILE A 385 -17.79 36.07 34.54
C ILE A 385 -17.74 35.96 36.06
N LEU A 386 -16.76 36.63 36.66
CA LEU A 386 -16.66 36.80 38.11
C LEU A 386 -17.88 37.60 38.59
N PRO A 387 -18.40 37.29 39.79
CA PRO A 387 -19.75 37.68 40.25
C PRO A 387 -19.99 39.18 40.37
#